data_AF-E5F8U5-F1
#
_entry.id   AF-E5F8U5-F1
#
_cell.length_a   1.000
_cell.length_b   1.000
_cell.length_c   1.000
_cell.angle_alpha   90.00
_cell.angle_beta   90.00
_cell.angle_gamma   90.00
#
_symmetry.space_group_name_H-M   'P 1'
#
loop_
_entity.id
_entity.type
_entity.pdbx_description
1 polymer ?
#
loop_
_entity_poly.entity_id
_entity_poly.type
_entity_poly.pdbx_seq_one_letter_code
_entity_poly.pdbx_strand_id
1 'polypeptide(L)'
;MARVCHSAPGRALPSHIQTVQHDAPGGMPARCCCRRLSTGHVQRPALRSGCHIPAPAPGGPRVRYGRFSAHRSAWHPRHGKRRARCGYRCRCIPGRMQTLRDIIDVKKWEINQAAGRYIRAHEAVQRISIRNRLNDFMQAHGTELAATLAPELMGLSQQPALLTGHALDRSAHYLREALSVWLSTGEEINYAAEDSDILTAIGFRPDAASRVDNQEKYTPAQSLIYARRRTELAGR
;
A
#
# COMPACT_ATOMS: atom_id res chain seq x y z
N MET A 1 -59.60 33.44 -22.30
CA MET A 1 -58.87 32.97 -23.50
C MET A 1 -58.09 31.73 -23.12
N ALA A 2 -58.37 30.60 -23.77
CA ALA A 2 -57.77 29.30 -23.47
C ALA A 2 -56.38 29.14 -24.09
N ARG A 3 -55.49 28.39 -23.42
CA ARG A 3 -54.72 27.28 -24.01
C ARG A 3 -54.04 26.47 -22.89
N VAL A 4 -54.30 25.16 -22.94
CA VAL A 4 -53.67 24.08 -22.19
C VAL A 4 -52.31 23.76 -22.82
N CYS A 5 -51.33 23.31 -22.03
CA CYS A 5 -50.42 22.20 -22.40
C CYS A 5 -49.58 21.67 -21.21
N HIS A 6 -49.94 20.45 -20.80
CA HIS A 6 -49.17 19.28 -20.35
C HIS A 6 -48.06 19.36 -19.27
N SER A 7 -48.29 18.53 -18.24
CA SER A 7 -47.41 18.16 -17.13
C SER A 7 -46.24 17.23 -17.52
N ALA A 8 -45.08 17.40 -16.87
CA ALA A 8 -44.30 16.31 -16.27
C ALA A 8 -43.30 16.87 -15.23
N PRO A 9 -42.93 16.10 -14.18
CA PRO A 9 -42.57 16.67 -12.88
C PRO A 9 -41.07 16.65 -12.53
N GLY A 10 -40.68 17.62 -11.69
CA GLY A 10 -39.98 17.32 -10.44
C GLY A 10 -38.46 17.18 -10.48
N ARG A 11 -37.74 18.29 -10.57
CA ARG A 11 -36.45 18.45 -9.87
C ARG A 11 -36.72 18.99 -8.47
N ALA A 12 -36.29 18.28 -7.44
CA ALA A 12 -36.21 18.82 -6.08
C ALA A 12 -34.91 18.32 -5.41
N LEU A 13 -33.97 19.26 -5.19
CA LEU A 13 -33.10 19.19 -4.01
C LEU A 13 -33.97 19.32 -2.75
N PRO A 14 -33.48 18.85 -1.60
CA PRO A 14 -33.53 19.74 -0.46
C PRO A 14 -32.25 19.72 0.40
N SER A 15 -31.73 20.91 0.62
CA SER A 15 -31.16 21.35 1.89
C SER A 15 -32.26 21.38 2.97
N HIS A 16 -32.05 20.76 4.12
CA HIS A 16 -32.38 21.34 5.44
C HIS A 16 -31.87 20.45 6.57
N ILE A 17 -30.99 21.05 7.37
CA ILE A 17 -30.51 20.60 8.67
C ILE A 17 -31.64 20.78 9.67
N GLN A 18 -31.99 19.73 10.41
CA GLN A 18 -32.74 19.85 11.67
C GLN A 18 -31.84 19.38 12.82
N THR A 19 -31.37 20.36 13.58
CA THR A 19 -30.84 20.25 14.93
C THR A 19 -31.97 19.85 15.88
N VAL A 20 -31.83 18.74 16.57
CA VAL A 20 -32.62 18.44 17.77
C VAL A 20 -31.71 18.60 18.97
N GLN A 21 -32.03 19.61 19.78
CA GLN A 21 -31.47 19.90 21.08
C GLN A 21 -31.95 18.85 22.09
N HIS A 22 -31.04 18.32 22.90
CA HIS A 22 -31.38 17.72 24.18
C HIS A 22 -30.62 18.46 25.27
N ASP A 23 -31.38 19.13 26.12
CA ASP A 23 -30.92 19.85 27.29
C ASP A 23 -30.35 18.90 28.36
N ALA A 24 -29.26 19.36 28.97
CA ALA A 24 -28.64 18.76 30.13
C ALA A 24 -29.33 19.24 31.43
N PRO A 25 -29.22 18.48 32.52
CA PRO A 25 -29.20 19.09 33.84
C PRO A 25 -27.98 18.68 34.66
N GLY A 26 -27.45 19.66 35.42
CA GLY A 26 -26.91 19.42 36.76
C GLY A 26 -25.39 19.35 36.88
N GLY A 27 -24.83 20.30 37.62
CA GLY A 27 -23.39 20.46 37.85
C GLY A 27 -22.78 19.63 39.00
N MET A 28 -21.46 19.46 38.86
CA MET A 28 -20.40 19.25 39.88
C MET A 28 -20.32 17.91 40.66
N PRO A 29 -19.13 17.55 41.22
CA PRO A 29 -17.76 17.77 40.77
C PRO A 29 -16.91 16.47 40.77
N ALA A 30 -15.66 16.61 40.35
CA ALA A 30 -14.64 15.57 40.24
C ALA A 30 -14.50 14.66 41.47
N ARG A 31 -14.47 13.34 41.22
CA ARG A 31 -13.92 12.35 42.15
C ARG A 31 -12.80 11.56 41.45
N CYS A 32 -11.59 11.77 41.93
CA CYS A 32 -10.50 10.82 41.79
C CYS A 32 -10.93 9.47 42.37
N CYS A 33 -10.87 8.42 41.56
CA CYS A 33 -10.69 7.06 42.05
C CYS A 33 -9.65 6.35 41.20
N CYS A 34 -8.41 6.36 41.70
CA CYS A 34 -7.50 5.25 41.47
C CYS A 34 -8.20 3.97 41.95
N ARG A 35 -8.50 3.03 41.04
CA ARG A 35 -8.79 1.65 41.44
C ARG A 35 -8.08 0.67 40.50
N ARG A 36 -7.08 0.03 41.09
CA ARG A 36 -6.42 -1.20 40.65
C ARG A 36 -7.35 -2.37 41.01
N LEU A 37 -7.51 -3.34 40.10
CA LEU A 37 -7.90 -4.76 40.31
C LEU A 37 -7.85 -5.42 38.92
N SER A 38 -6.84 -6.25 38.64
CA SER A 38 -6.78 -7.71 38.83
C SER A 38 -7.45 -8.52 37.70
N THR A 39 -6.57 -9.19 36.95
CA THR A 39 -6.68 -10.54 36.35
C THR A 39 -8.07 -11.18 36.26
N GLY A 40 -8.52 -11.41 35.03
CA GLY A 40 -9.56 -12.38 34.69
C GLY A 40 -9.13 -13.21 33.48
N HIS A 41 -8.76 -14.46 33.72
CA HIS A 41 -8.64 -15.52 32.71
C HIS A 41 -10.00 -15.70 32.02
N VAL A 42 -10.03 -15.73 30.68
CA VAL A 42 -11.16 -16.29 29.93
C VAL A 42 -10.62 -17.29 28.92
N GLN A 43 -11.10 -18.52 29.09
CA GLN A 43 -10.79 -19.72 28.33
C GLN A 43 -11.15 -19.60 26.84
N ARG A 44 -10.30 -20.21 26.00
CA ARG A 44 -10.56 -20.50 24.58
C ARG A 44 -11.65 -21.58 24.48
N PRO A 45 -12.64 -21.45 23.59
CA PRO A 45 -13.36 -22.61 23.10
C PRO A 45 -12.56 -23.28 21.98
N ALA A 46 -12.42 -24.60 22.10
CA ALA A 46 -11.86 -25.47 21.09
C ALA A 46 -12.85 -25.65 19.93
N LEU A 47 -12.39 -25.44 18.70
CA LEU A 47 -13.05 -25.95 17.50
C LEU A 47 -12.08 -26.89 16.78
N ARG A 48 -12.43 -28.17 16.84
CA ARG A 48 -11.93 -29.24 15.98
C ARG A 48 -12.69 -29.13 14.66
N SER A 49 -12.01 -28.88 13.55
CA SER A 49 -12.30 -29.54 12.27
C SER A 49 -11.17 -29.26 11.29
N GLY A 50 -10.73 -30.31 10.60
CA GLY A 50 -9.60 -30.28 9.69
C GLY A 50 -9.90 -29.42 8.45
N CYS A 51 -9.20 -28.30 8.35
CA CYS A 51 -8.87 -27.70 7.07
C CYS A 51 -7.35 -27.66 7.00
N HIS A 52 -6.76 -28.60 6.26
CA HIS A 52 -5.36 -28.50 5.86
C HIS A 52 -5.28 -27.35 4.85
N ILE A 53 -5.21 -26.12 5.35
CA ILE A 53 -4.80 -24.98 4.53
C ILE A 53 -3.31 -25.20 4.30
N PRO A 54 -2.84 -25.45 3.06
CA PRO A 54 -1.42 -25.54 2.81
C PRO A 54 -0.79 -24.22 3.27
N ALA A 55 0.24 -24.32 4.10
CA ALA A 55 0.97 -23.15 4.56
C ALA A 55 1.38 -22.32 3.33
N PRO A 56 1.06 -21.01 3.29
CA PRO A 56 1.36 -20.21 2.13
C PRO A 56 2.87 -20.26 1.88
N ALA A 57 3.25 -20.65 0.66
CA ALA A 57 4.64 -20.76 0.27
C ALA A 57 5.41 -19.49 0.68
N PRO A 58 6.61 -19.62 1.29
CA PRO A 58 7.37 -18.46 1.73
C PRO A 58 7.68 -17.56 0.52
N GLY A 59 6.98 -16.43 0.44
CA GLY A 59 7.15 -15.45 -0.64
C GLY A 59 5.96 -15.26 -1.58
N GLY A 60 4.82 -15.93 -1.36
CA GLY A 60 3.60 -15.72 -2.13
C GLY A 60 2.99 -14.30 -2.00
N PRO A 61 2.04 -13.93 -2.89
CA PRO A 61 1.41 -12.60 -2.91
C PRO A 61 0.82 -12.19 -1.56
N ARG A 62 0.17 -13.13 -0.86
CA ARG A 62 -0.40 -12.93 0.48
C ARG A 62 0.64 -12.60 1.56
N VAL A 63 1.81 -13.26 1.54
CA VAL A 63 2.92 -12.98 2.48
C VAL A 63 3.52 -11.60 2.20
N ARG A 64 3.67 -11.25 0.92
CA ARG A 64 4.17 -9.94 0.48
C ARG A 64 3.16 -8.83 0.74
N TYR A 65 1.86 -9.11 0.63
CA TYR A 65 0.77 -8.22 1.03
C TYR A 65 0.80 -7.94 2.53
N GLY A 66 1.08 -8.95 3.37
CA GLY A 66 1.30 -8.73 4.80
C GLY A 66 2.47 -7.77 5.07
N ARG A 67 3.57 -7.90 4.31
CA ARG A 67 4.72 -6.98 4.39
C ARG A 67 4.38 -5.57 3.87
N PHE A 68 3.65 -5.46 2.76
CA PHE A 68 3.14 -4.20 2.24
C PHE A 68 2.25 -3.50 3.28
N SER A 69 1.30 -4.23 3.87
CA SER A 69 0.38 -3.75 4.91
C SER A 69 1.15 -3.26 6.13
N ALA A 70 2.22 -3.96 6.53
CA ALA A 70 3.11 -3.51 7.61
C ALA A 70 3.87 -2.22 7.24
N HIS A 71 4.39 -2.10 6.01
CA HIS A 71 5.08 -0.88 5.57
C HIS A 71 4.14 0.31 5.44
N ARG A 72 2.93 0.11 4.92
CA ARG A 72 1.85 1.11 4.85
C ARG A 72 1.48 1.59 6.26
N SER A 73 1.23 0.65 7.17
CA SER A 73 0.90 0.93 8.58
C SER A 73 2.05 1.59 9.35
N ALA A 74 3.32 1.36 8.96
CA ALA A 74 4.46 2.02 9.56
C ALA A 74 4.68 3.47 9.08
N TRP A 75 4.15 3.81 7.88
CA TRP A 75 4.24 5.16 7.31
C TRP A 75 3.11 6.07 7.84
N HIS A 76 1.85 5.64 7.81
CA HIS A 76 0.68 6.48 8.19
C HIS A 76 0.75 7.19 9.57
N PRO A 77 1.22 6.58 10.68
CA PRO A 77 1.19 7.21 12.00
C PRO A 77 2.22 8.33 12.21
N ARG A 78 3.15 8.54 11.27
CA ARG A 78 4.28 9.48 11.47
C ARG A 78 3.90 10.96 11.27
N HIS A 79 2.65 11.24 10.88
CA HIS A 79 2.11 12.59 10.69
C HIS A 79 1.46 13.21 11.95
N GLY A 80 1.41 12.50 13.09
CA GLY A 80 0.46 12.80 14.18
C GLY A 80 0.97 13.27 15.54
N LYS A 81 2.18 13.86 15.69
CA LYS A 81 2.61 14.39 17.01
C LYS A 81 3.28 15.77 16.91
N ARG A 82 2.46 16.83 16.88
CA ARG A 82 2.86 18.21 17.22
C ARG A 82 1.95 18.74 18.33
N ARG A 83 2.29 18.46 19.59
CA ARG A 83 1.80 19.23 20.73
C ARG A 83 2.93 19.47 21.71
N ALA A 84 3.38 20.72 21.76
CA ALA A 84 4.05 21.29 22.93
C ALA A 84 3.57 22.74 23.05
N ARG A 85 2.76 23.03 24.08
CA ARG A 85 2.51 24.40 24.54
C ARG A 85 3.83 24.95 25.09
N CYS A 86 4.14 26.20 24.77
CA CYS A 86 5.26 26.91 25.39
C CYS A 86 4.71 28.11 26.15
N GLY A 87 4.93 28.13 27.47
CA GLY A 87 4.86 29.30 28.32
C GLY A 87 6.26 29.67 28.80
N TYR A 88 6.65 30.91 28.51
CA TYR A 88 7.73 31.69 29.12
C TYR A 88 9.19 31.50 28.63
N ARG A 89 9.84 32.67 28.65
CA ARG A 89 11.08 33.11 28.02
C ARG A 89 12.30 32.56 28.80
N CYS A 90 13.14 31.71 28.20
CA CYS A 90 14.34 31.13 28.85
C CYS A 90 15.59 31.23 27.95
N ARG A 91 16.75 31.61 28.47
CA ARG A 91 18.04 31.57 27.73
C ARG A 91 18.49 30.17 27.29
N CYS A 92 17.75 29.12 27.65
CA CYS A 92 17.87 27.74 27.15
C CYS A 92 17.17 27.50 25.79
N ILE A 93 16.49 28.53 25.25
CA ILE A 93 15.81 28.47 23.95
C ILE A 93 16.75 27.99 22.83
N PRO A 94 18.03 28.43 22.72
CA PRO A 94 18.90 27.96 21.64
C PRO A 94 19.16 26.45 21.69
N GLY A 95 19.45 25.88 22.87
CA GLY A 95 19.72 24.45 23.02
C GLY A 95 18.50 23.56 22.81
N ARG A 96 17.32 23.99 23.29
CA ARG A 96 16.05 23.30 23.01
C ARG A 96 15.66 23.40 21.53
N MET A 97 15.86 24.56 20.91
CA MET A 97 15.61 24.76 19.47
C MET A 97 16.57 23.97 18.59
N GLN A 98 17.82 23.76 19.03
CA GLN A 98 18.76 22.89 18.32
C GLN A 98 18.34 21.42 18.40
N THR A 99 17.98 20.96 19.60
CA THR A 99 17.47 19.59 19.80
C THR A 99 16.23 19.31 18.93
N LEU A 100 15.31 20.28 18.83
CA LEU A 100 14.13 20.16 17.99
C LEU A 100 14.48 20.10 16.50
N ARG A 101 15.48 20.87 16.04
CA ARG A 101 15.96 20.81 14.65
C ARG A 101 16.55 19.43 14.33
N ASP A 102 17.40 18.90 15.21
CA ASP A 102 18.00 17.57 15.03
C ASP A 102 16.94 16.47 14.99
N ILE A 103 15.91 16.55 15.85
CA ILE A 103 14.77 15.63 15.84
C ILE A 103 13.98 15.75 14.52
N ILE A 104 13.71 16.96 14.05
CA ILE A 104 12.97 17.19 12.80
C ILE A 104 13.72 16.58 11.61
N ASP A 105 15.04 16.77 11.52
CA ASP A 105 15.84 16.26 10.42
C ASP A 105 15.91 14.72 10.44
N VAL A 106 16.06 14.11 11.62
CA VAL A 106 15.96 12.65 11.77
C VAL A 106 14.57 12.16 11.37
N LYS A 107 13.49 12.86 11.76
CA LYS A 107 12.12 12.45 11.41
C LYS A 107 11.83 12.58 9.92
N LYS A 108 12.33 13.61 9.25
CA LYS A 108 12.25 13.75 7.79
C LYS A 108 12.92 12.56 7.09
N TRP A 109 14.16 12.23 7.50
CA TRP A 109 14.85 11.05 6.98
C TRP A 109 14.07 9.75 7.25
N GLU A 110 13.53 9.57 8.46
CA GLU A 110 12.74 8.39 8.79
C GLU A 110 11.48 8.24 7.92
N ILE A 111 10.80 9.34 7.63
CA ILE A 111 9.62 9.37 6.76
C ILE A 111 10.03 9.03 5.33
N ASN A 112 11.07 9.66 4.79
CA ASN A 112 11.62 9.37 3.47
C ASN A 112 11.98 7.88 3.29
N GLN A 113 12.66 7.29 4.29
CA GLN A 113 13.03 5.88 4.27
C GLN A 113 11.81 4.96 4.36
N ALA A 114 10.80 5.32 5.14
CA ALA A 114 9.56 4.55 5.24
C ALA A 114 8.76 4.59 3.93
N ALA A 115 8.64 5.78 3.33
CA ALA A 115 7.98 5.98 2.05
C ALA A 115 8.67 5.17 0.94
N GLY A 116 10.01 5.19 0.88
CA GLY A 116 10.76 4.37 -0.07
C GLY A 116 10.55 2.87 0.10
N ARG A 117 10.47 2.38 1.35
CA ARG A 117 10.13 0.96 1.61
C ARG A 117 8.70 0.62 1.19
N TYR A 118 7.76 1.53 1.42
CA TYR A 118 6.37 1.37 0.99
C TYR A 118 6.23 1.27 -0.54
N ILE A 119 6.85 2.19 -1.28
CA ILE A 119 6.84 2.20 -2.75
C ILE A 119 7.40 0.88 -3.30
N ARG A 120 8.58 0.45 -2.83
CA ARG A 120 9.17 -0.83 -3.26
C ARG A 120 8.31 -2.03 -2.92
N ALA A 121 7.62 -2.00 -1.77
CA ALA A 121 6.72 -3.09 -1.37
C ALA A 121 5.46 -3.13 -2.25
N HIS A 122 4.91 -1.97 -2.62
CA HIS A 122 3.78 -1.85 -3.54
C HIS A 122 4.11 -2.49 -4.90
N GLU A 123 5.22 -2.08 -5.50
CA GLU A 123 5.71 -2.60 -6.78
C GLU A 123 6.01 -4.10 -6.71
N ALA A 124 6.53 -4.58 -5.58
CA ALA A 124 6.83 -6.00 -5.39
C ALA A 124 5.56 -6.87 -5.39
N VAL A 125 4.47 -6.39 -4.79
CA VAL A 125 3.18 -7.12 -4.81
C VAL A 125 2.67 -7.24 -6.25
N GLN A 126 2.67 -6.13 -7.01
CA GLN A 126 2.24 -6.13 -8.41
C GLN A 126 3.11 -7.06 -9.27
N ARG A 127 4.44 -6.95 -9.16
CA ARG A 127 5.38 -7.78 -9.93
C ARG A 127 5.18 -9.29 -9.66
N ILE A 128 4.94 -9.67 -8.40
CA ILE A 128 4.76 -11.07 -8.02
C ILE A 128 3.42 -11.60 -8.53
N SER A 129 2.35 -10.81 -8.42
CA SER A 129 1.04 -11.19 -8.98
C SER A 129 1.15 -11.41 -10.49
N ILE A 130 1.69 -10.44 -11.24
CA ILE A 130 1.88 -10.57 -12.69
C ILE A 130 2.66 -11.84 -13.03
N ARG A 131 3.79 -12.08 -12.34
CA ARG A 131 4.60 -13.29 -12.57
C ARG A 131 3.83 -14.58 -12.30
N ASN A 132 3.10 -14.65 -11.20
CA ASN A 132 2.36 -15.86 -10.84
C ASN A 132 1.20 -16.11 -11.80
N ARG A 133 0.42 -15.07 -12.14
CA ARG A 133 -0.68 -15.18 -13.11
C ARG A 133 -0.17 -15.55 -14.51
N LEU A 134 0.95 -14.98 -14.95
CA LEU A 134 1.59 -15.38 -16.21
C LEU A 134 2.12 -16.81 -16.17
N ASN A 135 2.65 -17.28 -15.04
CA ASN A 135 3.08 -18.66 -14.90
C ASN A 135 1.90 -19.63 -14.99
N ASP A 136 0.78 -19.33 -14.32
CA ASP A 136 -0.44 -20.14 -14.38
C ASP A 136 -1.01 -20.12 -15.81
N PHE A 137 -1.00 -18.97 -16.49
CA PHE A 137 -1.36 -18.85 -17.90
C PHE A 137 -0.47 -19.72 -18.79
N MET A 138 0.84 -19.70 -18.59
CA MET A 138 1.77 -20.56 -19.34
C MET A 138 1.58 -22.05 -19.04
N GLN A 139 1.11 -22.42 -17.85
CA GLN A 139 0.76 -23.82 -17.55
C GLN A 139 -0.49 -24.27 -18.30
N ALA A 140 -1.48 -23.40 -18.47
CA ALA A 140 -2.73 -23.72 -19.15
C ALA A 140 -2.64 -23.61 -20.69
N HIS A 141 -1.96 -22.59 -21.21
CA HIS A 141 -1.93 -22.22 -22.62
C HIS A 141 -0.53 -22.25 -23.25
N GLY A 142 0.50 -22.66 -22.50
CA GLY A 142 1.88 -22.59 -22.96
C GLY A 142 2.18 -23.48 -24.17
N THR A 143 1.49 -24.61 -24.33
CA THR A 143 1.66 -25.49 -25.49
C THR A 143 1.13 -24.85 -26.77
N GLU A 144 -0.04 -24.22 -26.71
CA GLU A 144 -0.64 -23.50 -27.83
C GLU A 144 0.21 -22.29 -28.21
N LEU A 145 0.64 -21.51 -27.22
CA LEU A 145 1.51 -20.35 -27.46
C LEU A 145 2.86 -20.78 -28.06
N ALA A 146 3.46 -21.85 -27.56
CA ALA A 146 4.71 -22.39 -28.11
C ALA A 146 4.54 -22.92 -29.54
N ALA A 147 3.38 -23.48 -29.88
CA ALA A 147 3.07 -23.91 -31.24
C ALA A 147 2.91 -22.73 -32.20
N THR A 148 2.26 -21.65 -31.78
CA THR A 148 2.16 -20.41 -32.59
C THR A 148 3.54 -19.79 -32.85
N LEU A 149 4.42 -19.83 -31.86
CA LEU A 149 5.79 -19.33 -31.96
C LEU A 149 6.79 -20.39 -32.45
N ALA A 150 6.32 -21.56 -32.89
CA ALA A 150 7.19 -22.68 -33.29
C ALA A 150 8.27 -22.30 -34.33
N PRO A 151 8.02 -21.44 -35.34
CA PRO A 151 9.08 -21.04 -36.28
C PRO A 151 10.32 -20.42 -35.62
N GLU A 152 10.15 -19.70 -34.51
CA GLU A 152 11.27 -19.11 -33.75
C GLU A 152 11.76 -20.03 -32.63
N LEU A 153 10.87 -20.86 -32.06
CA LEU A 153 11.16 -21.65 -30.85
C LEU A 153 11.58 -23.10 -31.12
N MET A 154 11.36 -23.62 -32.34
CA MET A 154 11.67 -25.01 -32.68
C MET A 154 13.18 -25.25 -32.66
N GLY A 155 13.61 -26.31 -31.98
CA GLY A 155 15.03 -26.68 -31.87
C GLY A 155 15.84 -25.86 -30.86
N LEU A 156 15.22 -24.97 -30.07
CA LEU A 156 15.94 -24.16 -29.07
C LEU A 156 16.70 -24.98 -28.03
N SER A 157 16.21 -26.17 -27.67
CA SER A 157 16.88 -27.07 -26.73
C SER A 157 18.22 -27.63 -27.25
N GLN A 158 18.49 -27.49 -28.55
CA GLN A 158 19.69 -27.97 -29.24
C GLN A 158 20.65 -26.82 -29.62
N GLN A 159 20.28 -25.57 -29.36
CA GLN A 159 21.04 -24.39 -29.76
C GLN A 159 21.95 -23.85 -28.62
N PRO A 160 23.10 -23.23 -28.95
CA PRO A 160 23.91 -22.51 -27.97
C PRO A 160 23.14 -21.38 -27.29
N ALA A 161 23.42 -21.13 -26.00
CA ALA A 161 22.69 -20.15 -25.17
C ALA A 161 22.58 -18.73 -25.77
N LEU A 162 23.53 -18.33 -26.62
CA LEU A 162 23.50 -17.04 -27.34
C LEU A 162 22.40 -16.98 -28.41
N LEU A 163 22.11 -18.08 -29.12
CA LEU A 163 21.03 -18.14 -30.10
C LEU A 163 19.65 -18.25 -29.44
N THR A 164 19.60 -18.84 -28.24
CA THR A 164 18.39 -18.86 -27.41
C THR A 164 17.92 -17.46 -27.04
N GLY A 165 18.84 -16.54 -26.75
CA GLY A 165 18.52 -15.14 -26.44
C GLY A 165 17.82 -14.43 -27.60
N HIS A 166 18.36 -14.54 -28.81
CA HIS A 166 17.79 -13.90 -29.99
C HIS A 166 16.40 -14.42 -30.36
N ALA A 167 16.18 -15.74 -30.24
CA ALA A 167 14.87 -16.33 -30.47
C ALA A 167 13.82 -15.84 -29.45
N LEU A 168 14.20 -15.70 -28.19
CA LEU A 168 13.34 -15.13 -27.15
C LEU A 168 13.03 -13.65 -27.40
N ASP A 169 14.01 -12.86 -27.83
CA ASP A 169 13.81 -11.43 -28.16
C ASP A 169 12.84 -11.25 -29.34
N ARG A 170 12.98 -12.05 -30.41
CA ARG A 170 12.03 -12.04 -31.55
C ARG A 170 10.64 -12.51 -31.13
N SER A 171 10.56 -13.55 -30.32
CA SER A 171 9.28 -14.03 -29.78
C SER A 171 8.59 -12.96 -28.93
N ALA A 172 9.35 -12.24 -28.11
CA ALA A 172 8.84 -11.11 -27.33
C ALA A 172 8.37 -9.94 -28.21
N HIS A 173 9.00 -9.73 -29.37
CA HIS A 173 8.55 -8.74 -30.35
C HIS A 173 7.16 -9.07 -30.90
N TYR A 174 6.95 -10.29 -31.40
CA TYR A 174 5.63 -10.71 -31.91
C TYR A 174 4.55 -10.66 -30.83
N LEU A 175 4.86 -11.08 -29.60
CA LEU A 175 3.94 -10.96 -28.46
C LEU A 175 3.55 -9.51 -28.16
N ARG A 176 4.52 -8.58 -28.24
CA ARG A 176 4.27 -7.15 -28.05
C ARG A 176 3.34 -6.59 -29.13
N GLU A 177 3.53 -6.99 -30.38
CA GLU A 177 2.67 -6.57 -31.50
C GLU A 177 1.24 -7.11 -31.32
N ALA A 178 1.10 -8.40 -31.05
CA ALA A 178 -0.20 -9.03 -30.81
C ALA A 178 -0.95 -8.36 -29.64
N LEU A 179 -0.25 -8.09 -28.53
CA LEU A 179 -0.82 -7.36 -27.40
C LEU A 179 -1.23 -5.92 -27.78
N SER A 180 -0.45 -5.24 -28.61
CA SER A 180 -0.77 -3.86 -29.05
C SER A 180 -2.04 -3.83 -29.91
N VAL A 181 -2.19 -4.80 -30.82
CA VAL A 181 -3.41 -4.97 -31.62
C VAL A 181 -4.61 -5.29 -30.73
N TRP A 182 -4.46 -6.21 -29.77
CA TRP A 182 -5.54 -6.53 -28.83
C TRP A 182 -5.94 -5.32 -27.99
N LEU A 183 -4.99 -4.53 -27.47
CA LEU A 183 -5.27 -3.31 -26.71
C LEU A 183 -6.02 -2.24 -27.54
N SER A 184 -5.87 -2.23 -28.86
CA SER A 184 -6.60 -1.31 -29.74
C SER A 184 -8.10 -1.61 -29.84
N THR A 185 -8.53 -2.82 -29.46
CA THR A 185 -9.96 -3.19 -29.43
C THR A 185 -10.75 -2.46 -28.33
N GLY A 186 -10.05 -1.95 -27.31
CA GLY A 186 -10.64 -1.14 -26.24
C GLY A 186 -11.39 -1.93 -25.18
N GLU A 187 -11.18 -3.25 -25.08
CA GLU A 187 -11.74 -4.06 -23.98
C GLU A 187 -11.25 -3.57 -22.60
N GLU A 188 -12.15 -3.61 -21.61
CA GLU A 188 -11.82 -3.20 -20.24
C GLU A 188 -10.90 -4.23 -19.56
N ILE A 189 -9.73 -3.77 -19.10
CA ILE A 189 -8.73 -4.63 -18.48
C ILE A 189 -8.97 -4.71 -16.97
N ASN A 190 -9.42 -5.89 -16.52
CA ASN A 190 -9.65 -6.19 -15.13
C ASN A 190 -8.52 -7.05 -14.53
N TYR A 191 -8.37 -7.03 -13.20
CA TYR A 191 -7.45 -7.93 -12.51
C TYR A 191 -7.94 -9.38 -12.56
N ALA A 192 -6.98 -10.31 -12.57
CA ALA A 192 -7.29 -11.73 -12.39
C ALA A 192 -8.02 -11.95 -11.06
N ALA A 193 -9.05 -12.81 -11.07
CA ALA A 193 -9.95 -13.01 -9.94
C ALA A 193 -9.21 -13.42 -8.66
N GLU A 194 -8.10 -14.17 -8.77
CA GLU A 194 -7.37 -14.69 -7.62
C GLU A 194 -6.60 -13.63 -6.82
N ASP A 195 -6.14 -12.56 -7.50
CA ASP A 195 -5.35 -11.48 -6.90
C ASP A 195 -6.13 -10.15 -6.85
N SER A 196 -7.38 -10.13 -7.33
CA SER A 196 -8.19 -8.91 -7.46
C SER A 196 -8.44 -8.20 -6.13
N ASP A 197 -8.72 -8.94 -5.06
CA ASP A 197 -8.92 -8.39 -3.71
C ASP A 197 -7.68 -7.64 -3.21
N ILE A 198 -6.50 -8.25 -3.38
CA ILE A 198 -5.20 -7.71 -3.00
C ILE A 198 -4.85 -6.50 -3.84
N LEU A 199 -4.94 -6.61 -5.17
CA LEU A 199 -4.56 -5.54 -6.10
C LEU A 199 -5.48 -4.33 -5.98
N THR A 200 -6.77 -4.55 -5.77
CA THR A 200 -7.74 -3.49 -5.48
C THR A 200 -7.43 -2.81 -4.14
N ALA A 201 -7.13 -3.59 -3.09
CA ALA A 201 -6.85 -3.03 -1.77
C ALA A 201 -5.56 -2.19 -1.71
N ILE A 202 -4.51 -2.55 -2.47
CA ILE A 202 -3.27 -1.75 -2.52
C ILE A 202 -3.37 -0.54 -3.43
N GLY A 203 -4.32 -0.54 -4.38
CA GLY A 203 -4.49 0.47 -5.42
C GLY A 203 -3.48 0.35 -6.56
N PHE A 204 -3.80 0.91 -7.73
CA PHE A 204 -2.99 0.81 -8.95
C PHE A 204 -1.59 1.47 -8.84
N ARG A 205 -1.47 2.51 -8.01
CA ARG A 205 -0.24 3.27 -7.80
C ARG A 205 0.01 3.54 -6.31
N PRO A 206 1.27 3.67 -5.89
CA PRO A 206 1.59 4.21 -4.58
C PRO A 206 0.99 5.60 -4.41
N ASP A 207 0.60 5.93 -3.18
CA ASP A 207 -0.01 7.22 -2.85
C ASP A 207 0.92 8.41 -3.21
N ALA A 208 0.33 9.51 -3.67
CA ALA A 208 1.09 10.68 -4.12
C ALA A 208 1.95 11.29 -2.99
N ALA A 209 1.46 11.29 -1.75
CA ALA A 209 2.23 11.81 -0.61
C ALA A 209 3.48 10.95 -0.35
N SER A 210 3.38 9.62 -0.49
CA SER A 210 4.54 8.74 -0.34
C SER A 210 5.64 9.02 -1.39
N ARG A 211 5.25 9.44 -2.61
CA ARG A 211 6.20 9.83 -3.65
C ARG A 211 6.89 11.14 -3.31
N VAL A 212 6.15 12.12 -2.79
CA VAL A 212 6.71 13.41 -2.32
C VAL A 212 7.68 13.19 -1.17
N ASP A 213 7.29 12.39 -0.17
CA ASP A 213 8.14 12.04 0.98
C ASP A 213 9.44 11.35 0.56
N ASN A 214 9.44 10.58 -0.54
CA ASN A 214 10.61 9.86 -1.04
C ASN A 214 11.48 10.65 -2.04
N GLN A 215 11.16 11.92 -2.36
CA GLN A 215 11.92 12.71 -3.35
C GLN A 215 13.37 12.96 -2.94
N GLU A 216 13.61 13.22 -1.67
CA GLU A 216 14.96 13.50 -1.16
C GLU A 216 15.82 12.23 -1.19
N LYS A 217 17.00 12.32 -1.82
CA LYS A 217 17.94 11.20 -1.91
C LYS A 217 19.03 11.34 -0.86
N TYR A 218 19.11 10.35 0.02
CA TYR A 218 20.18 10.25 0.99
C TYR A 218 21.25 9.28 0.50
N THR A 219 22.52 9.67 0.63
CA THR A 219 23.63 8.75 0.38
C THR A 219 23.68 7.66 1.45
N PRO A 220 24.37 6.53 1.19
CA PRO A 220 24.58 5.50 2.21
C PRO A 220 25.25 6.07 3.47
N ALA A 221 26.24 6.95 3.33
CA ALA A 221 26.92 7.60 4.44
C ALA A 221 25.98 8.49 5.27
N GLN A 222 25.16 9.33 4.63
CA GLN A 222 24.16 10.15 5.31
C GLN A 222 23.13 9.28 6.07
N SER A 223 22.72 8.17 5.46
CA SER A 223 21.76 7.25 6.08
C SER A 223 22.34 6.59 7.34
N LEU A 224 23.64 6.27 7.36
CA LEU A 224 24.30 5.76 8.57
C LEU A 224 24.34 6.80 9.68
N ILE A 225 24.62 8.06 9.35
CA ILE A 225 24.63 9.18 10.30
C ILE A 225 23.24 9.37 10.92
N TYR A 226 22.19 9.43 10.10
CA TYR A 226 20.82 9.58 10.60
C TYR A 226 20.34 8.36 11.38
N ALA A 227 20.74 7.15 10.98
CA ALA A 227 20.42 5.93 11.73
C ALA A 227 21.04 5.96 13.14
N ARG A 228 22.29 6.40 13.26
CA ARG A 228 22.97 6.59 14.56
C ARG A 228 22.31 7.69 15.40
N ARG A 229 22.03 8.86 14.80
CA ARG A 229 21.33 9.95 15.48
C ARG A 229 19.96 9.52 16.00
N ARG A 230 19.25 8.69 15.24
CA ARG A 230 17.98 8.13 15.67
C ARG A 230 18.11 7.28 16.94
N THR A 231 19.12 6.41 17.03
CA THR A 231 19.33 5.60 18.23
C THR A 231 19.72 6.45 19.43
N GLU A 232 20.55 7.48 19.22
CA GLU A 232 20.95 8.43 20.27
C GLU A 232 19.75 9.23 20.80
N LEU A 233 18.80 9.61 19.94
CA LEU A 233 17.58 10.31 20.33
C LEU A 233 16.53 9.40 20.98
N ALA A 234 16.53 8.09 20.67
CA ALA A 234 15.59 7.13 21.27
C ALA A 234 16.01 6.68 22.68
N GLY A 235 17.29 6.83 23.03
CA GLY A 235 17.84 6.51 24.36
C GLY A 235 17.85 7.67 25.36
N ARG A 236 17.30 8.83 24.99
CA ARG A 236 17.12 10.00 25.87
C ARG A 236 15.70 10.06 26.40
#